data_AF-A0AAV9BEC9-F1
#
_entry.id   AF-A0AAV9BEC9-F1
#
_cell.length_a   1.000
_cell.length_b   1.000
_cell.length_c   1.000
_cell.angle_alpha   90.00
_cell.angle_beta   90.00
_cell.angle_gamma   90.00
#
_symmetry.space_group_name_H-M   'P 1'
#
loop_
_entity.id
_entity.type
_entity.pdbx_description
1 polymer ?
#
loop_
_entity_poly.entity_id
_entity_poly.type
_entity_poly.pdbx_seq_one_letter_code
_entity_poly.pdbx_strand_id
1 'polypeptide(L)'
;MHGQPRKPARIEDAAVSTAKAEALRNLQTQFIHNHRSRIYTDEAIEVSMKLLEVNPEIYTAWNYRKLAVQNRLGLVADPEAIKSVLDEELRVAEVALKQNPKAYGAWHHRKWVLKKGHSSIDRELRLLGLLLKLDGRNFNGWNHMR
;
A
#
# COMPACT_ATOMS: atom_id res chain seq x y z
N MET A 1 -7.11 -13.64 -10.16
CA MET A 1 -7.63 -14.93 -9.66
C MET A 1 -9.14 -14.95 -9.43
N HIS A 2 -9.82 -13.85 -9.13
CA HIS A 2 -11.28 -13.86 -8.91
C HIS A 2 -12.04 -13.11 -10.00
N GLY A 3 -13.13 -13.70 -10.48
CA GLY A 3 -14.12 -13.03 -11.34
C GLY A 3 -13.64 -12.54 -12.70
N GLN A 4 -12.45 -12.94 -13.18
CA GLN A 4 -11.97 -12.51 -14.49
C GLN A 4 -12.71 -13.27 -15.61
N PRO A 5 -13.50 -12.57 -16.45
CA PRO A 5 -14.16 -13.20 -17.58
C PRO A 5 -13.11 -13.65 -18.61
N ARG A 6 -13.26 -14.86 -19.14
CA ARG A 6 -12.35 -15.39 -20.19
C ARG A 6 -12.57 -14.61 -21.48
N LYS A 7 -11.52 -13.97 -22.00
CA LYS A 7 -11.50 -13.30 -23.31
C LYS A 7 -10.45 -13.96 -24.21
N PRO A 8 -10.66 -14.05 -25.53
CA PRO A 8 -9.66 -14.56 -26.45
C PRO A 8 -8.44 -13.64 -26.49
N ALA A 9 -7.23 -14.22 -26.52
CA ALA A 9 -5.99 -13.46 -26.52
C ALA A 9 -5.74 -12.78 -27.87
N ARG A 10 -5.53 -11.46 -27.88
CA ARG A 10 -5.06 -10.71 -29.05
C ARG A 10 -3.55 -10.50 -28.99
N ILE A 11 -2.90 -10.39 -30.14
CA ILE A 11 -1.44 -10.19 -30.24
C ILE A 11 -1.02 -8.88 -29.57
N GLU A 12 -1.79 -7.81 -29.72
CA GLU A 12 -1.56 -6.52 -29.05
C GLU A 12 -1.64 -6.63 -27.51
N ASP A 13 -2.63 -7.38 -26.99
CA ASP A 13 -2.77 -7.63 -25.56
C ASP A 13 -1.58 -8.43 -25.00
N ALA A 14 -1.02 -9.34 -25.81
CA ALA A 14 0.16 -10.11 -25.44
C ALA A 14 1.42 -9.23 -25.31
N ALA A 15 1.66 -8.33 -26.28
CA ALA A 15 2.78 -7.39 -26.23
C ALA A 15 2.67 -6.40 -25.06
N VAL A 16 1.47 -5.92 -24.76
CA VAL A 16 1.22 -5.07 -23.57
C VAL A 16 1.46 -5.87 -22.27
N SER A 17 1.05 -7.14 -22.23
CA SER A 17 1.26 -8.02 -21.08
C SER A 17 2.74 -8.31 -20.83
N THR A 18 3.54 -8.53 -21.88
CA THR A 18 4.99 -8.77 -21.74
C THR A 18 5.71 -7.53 -21.21
N ALA A 19 5.43 -6.35 -21.77
CA ALA A 19 6.01 -5.09 -21.31
C ALA A 19 5.69 -4.80 -19.83
N LYS A 20 4.44 -5.06 -19.40
CA LYS A 20 4.04 -4.95 -17.99
C LYS A 20 4.78 -5.93 -17.09
N ALA A 21 4.98 -7.17 -17.55
CA ALA A 21 5.71 -8.18 -16.80
C ALA A 21 7.19 -7.81 -16.64
N GLU A 22 7.82 -7.26 -17.68
CA GLU A 22 9.21 -6.78 -17.63
C GLU A 22 9.35 -5.58 -16.69
N ALA A 23 8.46 -4.60 -16.77
CA ALA A 23 8.45 -3.47 -15.85
C ALA A 23 8.30 -3.92 -14.39
N LEU A 24 7.42 -4.89 -14.12
CA LEU A 24 7.26 -5.46 -12.78
C LEU A 24 8.51 -6.19 -12.30
N ARG A 25 9.20 -6.95 -13.17
CA ARG A 25 10.46 -7.64 -12.82
C ARG A 25 11.57 -6.65 -12.46
N ASN A 26 11.68 -5.55 -13.21
CA ASN A 26 12.64 -4.49 -12.92
C ASN A 26 12.35 -3.83 -11.57
N LEU A 27 11.07 -3.51 -11.32
CA LEU A 27 10.63 -2.94 -10.06
C LEU A 27 10.88 -3.88 -8.86
N GLN A 28 10.61 -5.18 -9.03
CA GLN A 28 10.89 -6.19 -8.01
C GLN A 28 12.39 -6.32 -7.74
N THR A 29 13.23 -6.33 -8.78
CA THR A 29 14.68 -6.39 -8.64
C THR A 29 15.21 -5.20 -7.85
N GLN A 30 14.76 -3.99 -8.21
CA GLN A 30 15.13 -2.76 -7.50
C GLN A 30 14.66 -2.78 -6.04
N PHE A 31 13.41 -3.19 -5.80
CA PHE A 31 12.86 -3.31 -4.46
C PHE A 31 13.67 -4.31 -3.59
N ILE A 32 14.00 -5.48 -4.13
CA ILE A 32 14.78 -6.51 -3.41
C ILE A 32 16.16 -5.98 -3.06
N HIS A 33 16.82 -5.27 -3.98
CA HIS A 33 18.09 -4.61 -3.70
C HIS A 33 17.97 -3.60 -2.56
N ASN A 34 17.01 -2.68 -2.63
CA ASN A 34 16.79 -1.66 -1.59
C ASN A 34 16.51 -2.30 -0.22
N HIS A 35 15.68 -3.35 -0.18
CA HIS A 35 15.34 -4.06 1.04
C HIS A 35 16.56 -4.76 1.66
N ARG A 36 17.35 -5.49 0.86
CA ARG A 36 18.56 -6.19 1.35
C ARG A 36 19.63 -5.22 1.84
N SER A 37 19.79 -4.10 1.14
CA SER A 37 20.78 -3.07 1.46
C SER A 37 20.29 -2.07 2.52
N ARG A 38 19.05 -2.19 3.01
CA ARG A 38 18.41 -1.26 3.98
C ARG A 38 18.44 0.20 3.52
N ILE A 39 18.23 0.43 2.23
CA ILE A 39 18.15 1.77 1.64
C ILE A 39 16.75 2.32 1.92
N TYR A 40 16.63 3.50 2.52
CA TYR A 40 15.33 4.12 2.90
C TYR A 40 15.17 5.54 2.34
N THR A 41 15.78 5.83 1.19
CA THR A 41 15.61 7.12 0.51
C THR A 41 14.19 7.27 -0.03
N ASP A 42 13.85 8.50 -0.44
CA ASP A 42 12.52 8.80 -0.98
C ASP A 42 12.21 7.99 -2.24
N GLU A 43 13.21 7.80 -3.09
CA GLU A 43 13.11 6.96 -4.29
C GLU A 43 12.90 5.49 -3.92
N ALA A 44 13.57 4.99 -2.88
CA ALA A 44 13.46 3.60 -2.46
C ALA A 44 12.08 3.30 -1.85
N ILE A 45 11.52 4.25 -1.09
CA ILE A 45 10.15 4.17 -0.59
C ILE A 45 9.14 4.25 -1.74
N GLU A 46 9.36 5.13 -2.71
CA GLU A 46 8.49 5.26 -3.89
C GLU A 46 8.45 3.96 -4.72
N VAL A 47 9.58 3.27 -4.87
CA VAL A 47 9.64 1.94 -5.50
C VAL A 47 8.73 0.93 -4.81
N SER A 48 8.70 0.92 -3.47
CA SER A 48 7.79 0.04 -2.73
C SER A 48 6.32 0.43 -2.88
N MET A 49 6.00 1.72 -3.04
CA MET A 49 4.64 2.20 -3.29
C MET A 49 4.15 1.69 -4.65
N LYS A 50 4.93 1.92 -5.72
CA LYS A 50 4.61 1.43 -7.07
C LYS A 50 4.40 -0.08 -7.09
N LEU A 51 5.19 -0.83 -6.33
CA LEU A 51 5.05 -2.28 -6.23
C LEU A 51 3.70 -2.67 -5.59
N LEU A 52 3.27 -1.95 -4.56
CA LEU A 52 2.00 -2.16 -3.86
C LEU A 52 0.79 -1.69 -4.67
N GLU A 53 0.94 -0.69 -5.53
CA GLU A 53 -0.09 -0.30 -6.51
C GLU A 53 -0.36 -1.42 -7.52
N VAL A 54 0.69 -2.13 -7.96
CA VAL A 54 0.55 -3.30 -8.83
C VAL A 54 -0.03 -4.49 -8.07
N ASN A 55 0.45 -4.76 -6.85
CA ASN A 55 -0.05 -5.84 -6.02
C ASN A 55 0.01 -5.50 -4.51
N PRO A 56 -1.12 -5.12 -3.90
CA PRO A 56 -1.17 -4.72 -2.50
C PRO A 56 -1.07 -5.91 -1.52
N GLU A 57 -1.02 -7.16 -1.99
CA GLU A 57 -0.85 -8.37 -1.17
C GLU A 57 0.62 -8.69 -0.85
N ILE A 58 1.58 -7.90 -1.35
CA ILE A 58 3.01 -8.15 -1.12
C ILE A 58 3.39 -7.73 0.30
N TYR A 59 3.30 -8.66 1.25
CA TYR A 59 3.64 -8.44 2.66
C TYR A 59 5.06 -7.94 2.89
N THR A 60 6.04 -8.45 2.13
CA THR A 60 7.43 -8.01 2.23
C THR A 60 7.59 -6.51 1.94
N ALA A 61 6.81 -5.97 0.99
CA ALA A 61 6.81 -4.55 0.67
C ALA A 61 6.21 -3.72 1.82
N TRP A 62 5.09 -4.15 2.41
CA TRP A 62 4.54 -3.49 3.61
C TRP A 62 5.50 -3.52 4.80
N ASN A 63 6.19 -4.64 5.03
CA ASN A 63 7.16 -4.75 6.11
C ASN A 63 8.37 -3.84 5.89
N TYR A 64 8.90 -3.79 4.66
CA TYR A 64 9.96 -2.85 4.29
C TYR A 64 9.52 -1.40 4.50
N ARG A 65 8.30 -1.03 4.08
CA ARG A 65 7.76 0.31 4.31
C ARG A 65 7.70 0.67 5.79
N LYS A 66 7.25 -0.24 6.66
CA LYS A 66 7.24 0.02 8.11
C LYS A 66 8.63 0.32 8.65
N LEU A 67 9.65 -0.42 8.23
CA LEU A 67 11.05 -0.17 8.62
C LEU A 67 11.52 1.21 8.12
N ALA A 68 11.21 1.54 6.87
CA ALA A 68 11.61 2.81 6.26
C ALA A 68 10.91 4.01 6.93
N VAL A 69 9.61 3.89 7.24
CA VAL A 69 8.85 4.90 7.99
C VAL A 69 9.39 5.04 9.41
N GLN A 70 9.69 3.94 10.11
CA GLN A 70 10.30 4.01 11.44
C GLN A 70 11.66 4.70 11.41
N ASN A 71 12.48 4.44 10.37
CA ASN A 71 13.75 5.14 10.19
C ASN A 71 13.53 6.64 10.00
N ARG A 72 12.63 7.06 9.10
CA ARG A 72 12.28 8.48 8.90
C ARG A 72 11.77 9.17 10.15
N LEU A 73 10.86 8.53 10.89
CA LEU A 73 10.33 9.08 12.13
C LEU A 73 11.41 9.21 13.21
N GLY A 74 12.47 8.39 13.17
CA GLY A 74 13.63 8.54 14.05
C GLY A 74 14.57 9.71 13.68
N LEU A 75 14.43 10.26 12.47
CA LEU A 75 15.25 11.38 11.97
C LEU A 75 14.55 12.74 12.11
N VAL A 76 13.26 12.75 12.42
CA VAL A 76 12.43 13.96 12.47
C VAL A 76 11.87 14.12 13.88
N ALA A 77 12.08 15.28 14.49
CA ALA A 77 11.54 15.62 15.82
C ALA A 77 10.31 16.54 15.76
N ASP A 78 10.11 17.23 14.63
CA ASP A 78 9.01 18.17 14.46
C ASP A 78 7.66 17.45 14.39
N PRO A 79 6.67 17.79 15.25
CA PRO A 79 5.37 17.15 15.25
C PRO A 79 4.60 17.26 13.94
N GLU A 80 4.74 18.36 13.20
CA GLU A 80 4.02 18.55 11.93
C GLU A 80 4.64 17.69 10.83
N ALA A 81 5.97 17.60 10.78
CA ALA A 81 6.67 16.70 9.87
C ALA A 81 6.39 15.22 10.19
N ILE A 82 6.31 14.83 11.47
CA ILE A 82 5.87 13.49 11.88
C ILE A 82 4.45 13.22 11.37
N LYS A 83 3.53 14.15 11.58
CA LYS A 83 2.15 14.04 11.11
C LYS A 83 2.08 13.91 9.59
N SER A 84 2.87 14.70 8.85
CA SER A 84 2.94 14.66 7.39
C SER A 84 3.38 13.27 6.88
N VAL A 85 4.41 12.68 7.48
CA VAL A 85 4.86 11.32 7.14
C VAL A 85 3.76 10.28 7.38
N LEU A 86 3.05 10.37 8.51
CA LEU A 86 1.96 9.44 8.84
C LEU A 86 0.73 9.64 7.93
N ASP A 87 0.38 10.88 7.59
CA ASP A 87 -0.71 11.20 6.68
C ASP A 87 -0.46 10.65 5.26
N GLU A 88 0.80 10.69 4.80
CA GLU A 88 1.20 10.08 3.53
C GLU A 88 1.06 8.56 3.57
N GLU A 89 1.47 7.89 4.66
CA GLU A 89 1.29 6.43 4.78
C GLU A 89 -0.19 6.01 4.85
N LEU A 90 -1.06 6.84 5.44
CA LEU A 90 -2.51 6.62 5.37
C LEU A 90 -3.03 6.76 3.94
N ARG A 91 -2.48 7.66 3.14
CA ARG A 91 -2.82 7.82 1.72
C ARG A 91 -2.40 6.59 0.91
N VAL A 92 -1.20 6.06 1.15
CA VAL A 92 -0.70 4.85 0.49
C VAL A 92 -1.61 3.65 0.80
N ALA A 93 -1.98 3.46 2.06
CA ALA A 93 -2.92 2.40 2.44
C ALA A 93 -4.31 2.60 1.80
N GLU A 94 -4.80 3.83 1.71
CA GLU A 94 -6.07 4.15 1.06
C GLU A 94 -6.05 3.81 -0.44
N VAL A 95 -4.98 4.16 -1.16
CA VAL A 95 -4.81 3.82 -2.58
C VAL A 95 -4.82 2.30 -2.77
N ALA A 96 -4.08 1.56 -1.94
CA ALA A 96 -4.07 0.10 -1.98
C ALA A 96 -5.46 -0.51 -1.72
N LEU A 97 -6.23 0.05 -0.78
CA LEU A 97 -7.59 -0.41 -0.48
C LEU A 97 -8.61 -0.05 -1.57
N LYS A 98 -8.43 1.06 -2.29
CA LYS A 98 -9.26 1.38 -3.47
C LYS A 98 -9.01 0.37 -4.59
N GLN A 99 -7.76 -0.05 -4.78
CA GLN A 99 -7.40 -1.06 -5.78
C GLN A 99 -7.89 -2.46 -5.39
N ASN A 100 -7.73 -2.84 -4.12
CA ASN A 100 -8.19 -4.10 -3.57
C ASN A 100 -8.72 -3.90 -2.13
N PRO A 101 -10.04 -3.76 -1.95
CA PRO A 101 -10.64 -3.55 -0.63
C PRO A 101 -10.44 -4.69 0.36
N LYS A 102 -9.96 -5.85 -0.10
CA LYS A 102 -9.68 -7.04 0.70
C LYS A 102 -8.19 -7.21 1.02
N ALA A 103 -7.34 -6.28 0.58
CA ALA A 103 -5.90 -6.32 0.82
C ALA A 103 -5.57 -6.28 2.31
N TYR A 104 -5.26 -7.44 2.88
CA TYR A 104 -5.00 -7.57 4.31
C TYR A 104 -3.75 -6.78 4.73
N GLY A 105 -2.71 -6.77 3.88
CA GLY A 105 -1.50 -5.98 4.11
C GLY A 105 -1.80 -4.48 4.26
N ALA A 106 -2.68 -3.93 3.44
CA ALA A 106 -3.08 -2.52 3.48
C ALA A 106 -3.88 -2.19 4.75
N TRP A 107 -4.86 -3.03 5.12
CA TRP A 107 -5.61 -2.87 6.39
C TRP A 107 -4.70 -2.93 7.62
N HIS A 108 -3.76 -3.87 7.63
CA HIS A 108 -2.82 -4.05 8.73
C HIS A 108 -1.81 -2.90 8.81
N HIS A 109 -1.34 -2.39 7.66
CA HIS A 109 -0.48 -1.20 7.61
C HIS A 109 -1.23 0.03 8.11
N ARG A 110 -2.45 0.26 7.65
CA ARG A 110 -3.30 1.37 8.10
C ARG A 110 -3.49 1.36 9.62
N LYS A 111 -3.86 0.20 10.20
CA LYS A 111 -4.01 0.05 11.66
C LYS A 111 -2.69 0.33 12.40
N TRP A 112 -1.57 -0.06 11.82
CA TRP A 112 -0.24 0.22 12.38
C TRP A 112 0.11 1.71 12.37
N VAL A 113 -0.22 2.43 11.29
CA VAL A 113 -0.01 3.90 11.20
C VAL A 113 -0.89 4.63 12.22
N LEU A 114 -2.18 4.30 12.30
CA LEU A 114 -3.11 4.91 13.25
C LEU A 114 -2.66 4.75 14.72
N LYS A 115 -2.03 3.62 15.06
CA LYS A 115 -1.47 3.37 16.41
C LYS A 115 -0.30 4.29 16.78
N LYS A 116 0.30 5.01 15.83
CA LYS A 116 1.39 5.97 16.10
C LYS A 116 0.89 7.30 16.68
N GLY A 117 -0.42 7.51 16.72
CA GLY A 117 -1.00 8.81 17.06
C GLY A 117 -0.99 9.76 15.87
N HIS A 118 -1.52 10.98 16.03
CA HIS A 118 -1.53 12.07 15.03
C HIS A 118 -2.57 12.00 13.90
N SER A 119 -3.40 10.96 13.81
CA SER A 119 -4.41 10.83 12.77
C SER A 119 -5.81 11.29 13.22
N SER A 120 -6.55 11.94 12.32
CA SER A 120 -7.96 12.29 12.57
C SER A 120 -8.85 11.06 12.52
N ILE A 121 -9.49 10.74 13.66
CA ILE A 121 -10.49 9.66 13.77
C ILE A 121 -11.66 9.91 12.82
N ASP A 122 -12.10 11.16 12.65
CA ASP A 122 -13.19 11.51 11.72
C ASP A 122 -12.86 11.13 10.28
N ARG A 123 -11.61 11.34 9.84
CA ARG A 123 -11.16 10.93 8.51
C ARG A 123 -11.24 9.42 8.35
N GLU A 124 -10.88 8.66 9.39
CA GLU A 124 -10.95 7.21 9.38
C GLU A 124 -12.40 6.72 9.26
N LEU A 125 -13.29 7.24 10.10
CA LEU A 125 -14.71 6.87 10.07
C LEU A 125 -15.37 7.18 8.73
N ARG A 126 -15.02 8.31 8.09
CA ARG A 126 -15.48 8.64 6.74
C ARG A 126 -15.00 7.61 5.70
N LEU A 127 -13.72 7.24 5.72
CA LEU A 127 -13.19 6.25 4.79
C LEU A 127 -13.86 4.89 4.98
N LEU A 128 -13.99 4.42 6.22
CA LEU A 128 -14.67 3.16 6.53
C LEU A 128 -16.12 3.18 6.05
N GLY A 129 -16.84 4.29 6.26
CA GLY A 129 -18.18 4.48 5.74
C GLY A 129 -18.26 4.36 4.21
N LEU A 130 -17.27 4.89 3.49
CA LEU A 130 -17.19 4.74 2.03
C LEU A 130 -16.90 3.30 1.60
N LEU A 131 -15.93 2.65 2.25
CA LEU A 131 -15.54 1.27 1.92
C LEU A 131 -16.65 0.25 2.24
N LEU A 132 -17.38 0.45 3.33
CA LEU A 132 -18.52 -0.40 3.71
C LEU A 132 -19.78 -0.10 2.88
N LYS A 133 -19.95 1.13 2.38
CA LYS A 133 -20.99 1.41 1.38
C LYS A 133 -20.70 0.70 0.06
N LEU A 134 -19.42 0.58 -0.33
CA LEU A 134 -19.00 -0.13 -1.54
C LEU A 134 -19.16 -1.66 -1.39
N ASP A 135 -18.78 -2.21 -0.24
CA ASP A 135 -18.98 -3.63 0.10
C ASP A 135 -19.37 -3.78 1.57
N GLY A 136 -20.68 -3.85 1.84
CA GLY A 136 -21.22 -4.01 3.19
C GLY A 136 -20.86 -5.35 3.85
N ARG A 137 -20.30 -6.30 3.10
CA ARG A 137 -19.83 -7.61 3.60
C ARG A 137 -18.32 -7.65 3.78
N ASN A 138 -17.62 -6.51 3.65
CA ASN A 138 -16.18 -6.46 3.84
C ASN A 138 -15.80 -6.70 5.31
N PHE A 139 -15.49 -7.96 5.63
CA PHE A 139 -15.10 -8.39 6.97
C PHE A 139 -13.89 -7.64 7.52
N ASN A 140 -12.90 -7.29 6.67
CA ASN A 140 -11.74 -6.53 7.11
C ASN A 140 -12.12 -5.12 7.54
N GLY A 141 -13.03 -4.47 6.80
CA GLY A 141 -13.57 -3.14 7.16
C GLY A 141 -14.30 -3.17 8.50
N TRP A 142 -15.19 -4.15 8.70
CA TRP A 142 -15.91 -4.31 9.97
C TRP A 142 -14.98 -4.62 11.15
N ASN A 143 -13.95 -5.45 10.96
CA ASN A 143 -12.97 -5.71 12.01
C ASN A 143 -12.06 -4.50 12.28
N HIS A 144 -11.85 -3.63 11.31
CA HIS A 144 -11.06 -2.41 11.51
C HIS A 144 -11.78 -1.41 12.43
N MET A 145 -13.12 -1.43 12.46
CA MET A 145 -13.93 -0.61 13.37
C MET A 145 -13.90 -1.07 14.83
N ARG A 146 -13.41 -2.28 15.10
CA ARG A 146 -13.32 -2.87 16.46
C ARG A 146 -11.93 -2.66 17.05
#